data_AF-A0A5C6ABF1-F1
#
_entry.id   AF-A0A5C6ABF1-F1
#
_cell.length_a   1.000
_cell.length_b   1.000
_cell.length_c   1.000
_cell.angle_alpha   90.00
_cell.angle_beta   90.00
_cell.angle_gamma   90.00
#
_symmetry.space_group_name_H-M   'P 1'
#
loop_
_entity.id
_entity.type
_entity.pdbx_description
1 polymer ?
#
loop_
_entity_poly.entity_id
_entity_poly.type
_entity_poly.pdbx_seq_one_letter_code
_entity_poly.pdbx_strand_id
1 'polypeptide(L)'
;MPRTLVSLGSNLGDAATVFDAAIEKLRRLARGGLLQVSRRHRTEPIGGPPGQAAFLNAVVGFETTLPPDRLLAALQGVEAAHDRQRPERWAARTLDLDLLLYGDEVIDQPGLRVPHPRMTFRPFVLGPAVEIAADWPHPETGQTLGELWERLRSGDDGLLLLGDDNGVVRRWVGEIRSSVTINDASAKAPRLTIDAQPTSAQPGPGDTPPSGPRLALSDCAPEHWRDEVLAALDCVWPTGPR
;
A
#
# COMPACT_ATOMS: atom_id res chain seq x y z
N MET A 1 12.87 19.74 3.47
CA MET A 1 13.23 18.60 2.58
C MET A 1 12.18 17.53 2.77
N PRO A 2 11.88 16.71 1.75
CA PRO A 2 10.77 15.78 1.81
C PRO A 2 11.05 14.64 2.78
N ARG A 3 10.16 14.49 3.76
CA ARG A 3 10.06 13.31 4.62
C ARG A 3 9.55 12.14 3.78
N THR A 4 10.33 11.08 3.68
CA THR A 4 10.08 9.97 2.75
C THR A 4 9.84 8.69 3.54
N LEU A 5 8.83 7.90 3.14
CA LEU A 5 8.65 6.52 3.61
C LEU A 5 8.83 5.54 2.46
N VAL A 6 9.57 4.46 2.71
CA VAL A 6 9.78 3.35 1.76
C VAL A 6 9.45 2.04 2.46
N SER A 7 8.60 1.19 1.88
CA SER A 7 8.39 -0.18 2.35
C SER A 7 9.50 -1.10 1.86
N LEU A 8 9.75 -2.16 2.62
CA LEU A 8 10.62 -3.27 2.26
C LEU A 8 9.82 -4.56 2.40
N GLY A 9 9.89 -5.43 1.39
CA GLY A 9 9.28 -6.76 1.40
C GLY A 9 10.23 -7.82 0.86
N SER A 10 10.31 -8.98 1.51
CA SER A 10 11.13 -10.12 1.04
C SER A 10 10.57 -11.45 1.56
N ASN A 11 10.49 -12.47 0.70
CA ASN A 11 10.11 -13.83 1.10
C ASN A 11 10.96 -14.94 0.45
N LEU A 12 12.04 -14.58 -0.25
CA LEU A 12 13.00 -15.54 -0.81
C LEU A 12 14.38 -15.40 -0.17
N GLY A 13 15.03 -16.53 0.06
CA GLY A 13 16.38 -16.58 0.61
C GLY A 13 16.47 -16.07 2.06
N ASP A 14 17.61 -15.48 2.39
CA ASP A 14 17.84 -14.87 3.70
C ASP A 14 17.32 -13.42 3.72
N ALA A 15 16.01 -13.28 3.93
CA ALA A 15 15.32 -12.00 3.97
C ALA A 15 15.91 -11.01 4.99
N ALA A 16 16.47 -11.50 6.10
CA ALA A 16 17.06 -10.65 7.13
C ALA A 16 18.35 -10.00 6.61
N THR A 17 19.24 -10.80 6.02
CA THR A 17 20.48 -10.31 5.39
C THR A 17 20.18 -9.35 4.23
N VAL A 18 19.17 -9.66 3.40
CA VAL A 18 18.74 -8.77 2.30
C VAL A 18 18.23 -7.43 2.84
N PHE A 19 17.46 -7.43 3.94
CA PHE A 19 17.00 -6.20 4.58
C PHE A 19 18.16 -5.36 5.10
N ASP A 20 19.14 -5.97 5.77
CA ASP A 20 20.32 -5.26 6.26
C ASP A 20 21.09 -4.60 5.11
N ALA A 21 21.30 -5.33 4.00
CA ALA A 21 21.96 -4.77 2.81
C ALA A 21 21.14 -3.65 2.15
N ALA A 22 19.81 -3.78 2.08
CA ALA A 22 18.93 -2.75 1.55
C ALA A 22 18.95 -1.48 2.42
N ILE A 23 18.87 -1.63 3.74
CA ILE A 23 18.91 -0.51 4.70
C ILE A 23 20.24 0.26 4.59
N GLU A 24 21.38 -0.42 4.44
CA GLU A 24 22.66 0.25 4.24
C GLU A 24 22.72 1.05 2.93
N LYS A 25 22.06 0.57 1.87
CA LYS A 25 21.95 1.34 0.61
C LYS A 25 21.03 2.54 0.79
N LEU A 26 19.88 2.37 1.44
CA LEU A 26 18.95 3.48 1.75
C LEU A 26 19.62 4.53 2.63
N ARG A 27 20.48 4.13 3.58
CA ARG A 27 21.26 5.06 4.41
C ARG A 27 22.11 6.02 3.58
N ARG A 28 22.61 5.59 2.43
CA ARG A 28 23.39 6.46 1.52
C ARG A 28 22.53 7.46 0.77
N LEU A 29 21.24 7.16 0.59
CA LEU A 29 20.26 8.08 -0.03
C LEU A 29 19.70 9.06 1.00
N ALA A 30 19.73 8.69 2.28
CA ALA A 30 19.29 9.50 3.39
C ALA A 30 20.25 10.66 3.67
N ARG A 31 19.67 11.83 3.93
CA ARG A 31 20.41 13.03 4.29
C ARG A 31 21.22 12.77 5.56
N GLY A 32 22.54 12.96 5.47
CA GLY A 32 23.46 12.74 6.58
C GLY A 32 23.47 11.30 7.11
N GLY A 33 22.96 10.32 6.36
CA GLY A 33 22.84 8.94 6.81
C GLY A 33 21.76 8.71 7.87
N LEU A 34 20.86 9.67 8.09
CA LEU A 34 19.84 9.59 9.13
C LEU A 34 18.57 8.93 8.58
N LEU A 35 18.26 7.74 9.10
CA LEU A 35 17.03 7.01 8.80
C LEU A 35 16.47 6.35 10.06
N GLN A 36 15.16 6.17 10.08
CA GLN A 36 14.43 5.36 11.05
C GLN A 36 13.93 4.08 10.38
N VAL A 37 13.92 2.97 11.10
CA VAL A 37 13.42 1.68 10.61
C VAL A 37 12.37 1.18 11.59
N SER A 38 11.24 0.73 11.09
CA SER A 38 10.25 0.00 11.88
C SER A 38 10.81 -1.34 12.37
N ARG A 39 10.06 -2.02 13.22
CA ARG A 39 10.28 -3.45 13.44
C ARG A 39 10.11 -4.23 12.14
N ARG A 40 10.73 -5.40 12.07
CA ARG A 40 10.52 -6.37 10.99
C ARG A 40 9.31 -7.23 11.36
N HIS A 41 8.34 -7.30 10.46
CA HIS A 41 7.10 -8.04 10.66
C HIS A 41 7.06 -9.23 9.74
N ARG A 42 6.81 -10.41 10.28
CA ARG A 42 6.51 -11.59 9.47
C ARG A 42 5.02 -11.61 9.18
N THR A 43 4.64 -11.70 7.92
CA THR A 43 3.24 -11.72 7.50
C THR A 43 3.01 -12.76 6.42
N GLU A 44 1.82 -13.34 6.39
CA GLU A 44 1.44 -14.24 5.30
C GLU A 44 1.41 -13.49 3.95
N PRO A 45 1.70 -14.17 2.84
CA PRO A 45 1.52 -13.61 1.50
C PRO A 45 0.08 -13.15 1.30
N ILE A 46 -0.10 -11.93 0.78
CA ILE A 46 -1.41 -11.44 0.36
C ILE A 46 -1.45 -11.43 -1.15
N GLY A 47 -2.37 -12.23 -1.70
CA GLY A 47 -2.43 -12.52 -3.12
C GLY A 47 -1.24 -13.36 -3.61
N GLY A 48 -1.22 -13.58 -4.93
CA GLY A 48 -0.17 -14.34 -5.62
C GLY A 48 -0.38 -15.85 -5.59
N PRO A 49 0.54 -16.61 -6.21
CA PRO A 49 0.48 -18.07 -6.26
C PRO A 49 0.43 -18.71 -4.86
N PRO A 50 -0.31 -19.82 -4.67
CA PRO A 50 -0.35 -20.54 -3.42
C PRO A 50 1.00 -21.19 -3.07
N GLY A 51 1.25 -21.40 -1.78
CA GLY A 51 2.45 -22.10 -1.29
C GLY A 51 3.69 -21.22 -1.12
N GLN A 52 3.56 -19.90 -1.26
CA GLN A 52 4.64 -18.96 -0.95
C GLN A 52 4.98 -18.95 0.55
N ALA A 53 6.26 -18.77 0.86
CA ALA A 53 6.70 -18.54 2.23
C ALA A 53 6.24 -17.16 2.74
N ALA A 54 6.11 -17.05 4.06
CA ALA A 54 5.80 -15.79 4.73
C ALA A 54 6.80 -14.68 4.37
N PHE A 55 6.30 -13.48 4.16
CA PHE A 55 7.10 -12.29 3.92
C PHE A 55 7.66 -11.73 5.21
N LEU A 56 8.86 -11.19 5.13
CA LEU A 56 9.38 -10.19 6.04
C LEU A 56 9.05 -8.81 5.46
N ASN A 57 8.43 -7.95 6.26
CA ASN A 57 8.04 -6.59 5.88
C ASN A 57 8.58 -5.56 6.89
N ALA A 58 8.96 -4.38 6.41
CA ALA A 58 9.35 -3.24 7.24
C ALA A 58 9.11 -1.92 6.49
N VAL A 59 9.18 -0.80 7.19
CA VAL A 59 9.16 0.55 6.60
C VAL A 59 10.37 1.33 7.11
N VAL A 60 10.99 2.08 6.20
CA VAL A 60 12.11 2.98 6.48
C VAL A 60 11.68 4.42 6.21
N GLY A 61 11.95 5.30 7.17
CA GLY A 61 11.68 6.74 7.08
C GLY A 61 12.97 7.55 7.05
N PHE A 62 13.08 8.52 6.14
CA PHE A 62 14.26 9.38 6.02
C PHE A 62 13.95 10.68 5.27
N GLU A 63 14.86 11.65 5.37
CA GLU A 63 14.87 12.81 4.46
C GLU A 63 15.86 12.56 3.32
N THR A 64 15.55 13.05 2.12
CA THR A 64 16.50 13.02 0.99
C THR A 64 16.47 14.33 0.19
N THR A 65 17.52 14.56 -0.59
CA THR A 65 17.60 15.64 -1.59
C THR A 65 17.36 15.14 -3.01
N LEU A 66 17.24 13.82 -3.20
CA LEU A 66 16.95 13.25 -4.52
C LEU A 66 15.52 13.58 -4.91
N PRO A 67 15.27 14.09 -6.13
CA PRO A 67 13.90 14.24 -6.63
C PRO A 67 13.20 12.87 -6.76
N PRO A 68 11.86 12.83 -6.78
CA PRO A 68 11.08 11.58 -6.71
C PRO A 68 11.45 10.54 -7.77
N ASP A 69 11.66 10.98 -9.01
CA ASP A 69 12.06 10.13 -10.15
C ASP A 69 13.43 9.47 -9.92
N ARG A 70 14.38 10.24 -9.38
CA ARG A 70 15.73 9.76 -9.05
C ARG A 70 15.73 8.86 -7.84
N LEU A 71 14.89 9.14 -6.86
CA LEU A 71 14.69 8.26 -5.72
C LEU A 71 14.12 6.91 -6.19
N LEU A 72 13.05 6.92 -6.99
CA LEU A 72 12.46 5.70 -7.55
C LEU A 72 13.50 4.87 -8.33
N ALA A 73 14.28 5.52 -9.21
CA ALA A 73 15.34 4.84 -9.95
C ALA A 73 16.41 4.24 -9.02
N ALA A 74 16.76 4.93 -7.93
CA ALA A 74 17.70 4.42 -6.94
C ALA A 74 17.13 3.19 -6.20
N LEU A 75 15.85 3.21 -5.81
CA LEU A 75 15.17 2.07 -5.18
C LEU A 75 15.17 0.85 -6.12
N GLN A 76 14.81 1.05 -7.40
CA GLN A 76 14.84 -0.01 -8.41
C GLN A 76 16.26 -0.58 -8.61
N GLY A 77 17.30 0.26 -8.54
CA GLY A 77 18.68 -0.19 -8.57
C GLY A 77 19.08 -1.05 -7.34
N VAL A 78 18.51 -0.75 -6.17
CA VAL A 78 18.70 -1.58 -4.96
C VAL A 78 18.05 -2.95 -5.12
N GLU A 79 16.83 -3.01 -5.66
CA GLU A 79 16.12 -4.26 -5.96
C GLU A 79 16.86 -5.10 -6.99
N ALA A 80 17.29 -4.49 -8.10
CA ALA A 80 17.99 -5.18 -9.19
C ALA A 80 19.29 -5.86 -8.71
N ALA A 81 19.98 -5.25 -7.74
CA ALA A 81 21.19 -5.81 -7.14
C ALA A 81 20.94 -7.04 -6.24
N HIS A 82 19.68 -7.38 -5.93
CA HIS A 82 19.31 -8.56 -5.15
C HIS A 82 18.55 -9.60 -5.99
N ASP A 83 18.81 -9.66 -7.30
CA ASP A 83 18.25 -10.65 -8.23
C ASP A 83 16.71 -10.58 -8.33
N ARG A 84 16.21 -9.44 -8.80
CA ARG A 84 14.78 -9.23 -9.07
C ARG A 84 14.33 -10.08 -10.26
N GLN A 85 13.93 -11.32 -10.01
CA GLN A 85 13.18 -12.14 -10.97
C GLN A 85 11.67 -11.92 -10.74
N ARG A 86 10.96 -11.46 -11.77
CA ARG A 86 9.48 -11.35 -11.76
C ARG A 86 8.88 -12.31 -12.79
N PRO A 87 8.88 -13.63 -12.52
CA PRO A 87 8.33 -14.61 -13.45
C PRO A 87 6.80 -14.45 -13.61
N GLU A 88 6.12 -13.95 -12.58
CA GLU A 88 4.68 -13.71 -12.57
C GLU A 88 4.28 -12.58 -11.61
N ARG A 89 3.03 -12.09 -11.72
CA ARG A 89 2.49 -11.04 -10.86
C ARG A 89 2.35 -11.56 -9.42
N TRP A 90 2.83 -10.78 -8.46
CA TRP A 90 2.85 -11.13 -7.03
C TRP A 90 3.63 -12.39 -6.67
N ALA A 91 4.59 -12.76 -7.52
CA ALA A 91 5.54 -13.82 -7.22
C ALA A 91 6.35 -13.52 -5.94
N ALA A 92 6.90 -14.60 -5.40
CA ALA A 92 7.92 -14.53 -4.38
C ALA A 92 9.12 -13.73 -4.89
N ARG A 93 9.74 -12.94 -4.02
CA ARG A 93 10.81 -12.02 -4.37
C ARG A 93 11.84 -11.91 -3.27
N THR A 94 13.07 -11.67 -3.72
CA THR A 94 14.22 -11.42 -2.87
C THR A 94 14.13 -10.06 -2.19
N LEU A 95 13.71 -9.01 -2.90
CA LEU A 95 13.47 -7.67 -2.36
C LEU A 95 12.45 -6.89 -3.21
N ASP A 96 11.54 -6.21 -2.53
CA ASP A 96 10.62 -5.20 -3.07
C ASP A 96 10.80 -3.91 -2.27
N LEU A 97 10.90 -2.78 -2.97
CA LEU A 97 10.96 -1.44 -2.38
C LEU A 97 9.89 -0.56 -3.01
N ASP A 98 8.84 -0.20 -2.25
CA ASP A 98 7.84 0.75 -2.72
C ASP A 98 8.04 2.12 -2.06
N LEU A 99 8.05 3.18 -2.87
CA LEU A 99 7.99 4.55 -2.37
C LEU A 99 6.56 4.85 -1.89
N LEU A 100 6.38 5.01 -0.59
CA LEU A 100 5.06 5.19 0.04
C LEU A 100 4.65 6.66 0.12
N LEU A 101 5.54 7.51 0.65
CA LEU A 101 5.32 8.95 0.83
C LEU A 101 6.58 9.71 0.44
N TYR A 102 6.41 10.94 -0.03
CA TYR A 102 7.50 11.85 -0.36
C TYR A 102 7.08 13.30 -0.06
N GLY A 103 7.41 13.76 1.15
CA GLY A 103 6.92 15.05 1.65
C GLY A 103 5.39 15.10 1.64
N ASP A 104 4.86 16.23 1.19
CA ASP A 104 3.42 16.46 1.03
C ASP A 104 3.00 16.36 -0.46
N GLU A 105 3.84 15.75 -1.31
CA GLU A 105 3.62 15.66 -2.76
C GLU A 105 2.53 14.64 -3.09
N VAL A 106 1.69 14.99 -4.07
CA VAL A 106 0.79 14.07 -4.77
C VAL A 106 1.27 13.98 -6.22
N ILE A 107 1.82 12.83 -6.58
CA ILE A 107 2.46 12.57 -7.88
C ILE A 107 1.65 11.49 -8.59
N ASP A 108 1.19 11.80 -9.80
CA ASP A 108 0.56 10.85 -10.71
C ASP A 108 1.25 10.93 -12.07
N GLN A 109 2.22 10.04 -12.30
CA GLN A 109 3.02 9.98 -13.51
C GLN A 109 3.19 8.51 -13.96
N PRO A 110 3.45 8.24 -15.26
CA PRO A 110 3.72 6.89 -15.72
C PRO A 110 4.85 6.22 -14.91
N GLY A 111 4.49 5.16 -14.17
CA GLY A 111 5.43 4.38 -13.36
C GLY A 111 5.78 4.95 -11.99
N LEU A 112 5.25 6.12 -11.60
CA LEU A 112 5.46 6.71 -10.28
C LEU A 112 4.14 7.30 -9.75
N ARG A 113 3.65 6.72 -8.65
CA ARG A 113 2.51 7.26 -7.92
C ARG A 113 2.82 7.40 -6.44
N VAL A 114 2.63 8.61 -5.91
CA VAL A 114 2.85 8.97 -4.51
C VAL A 114 1.68 9.83 -4.04
N PRO A 115 1.06 9.58 -2.88
CA PRO A 115 1.25 8.42 -2.01
C PRO A 115 1.04 7.08 -2.73
N HIS A 116 1.67 6.01 -2.24
CA HIS A 116 1.49 4.71 -2.86
C HIS A 116 0.01 4.30 -2.75
N PRO A 117 -0.68 4.00 -3.87
CA PRO A 117 -2.15 3.91 -3.91
C PRO A 117 -2.73 2.78 -3.06
N ARG A 118 -1.89 1.84 -2.62
CA ARG A 118 -2.29 0.68 -1.82
C ARG A 118 -1.83 0.74 -0.37
N MET A 119 -1.14 1.81 0.05
CA MET A 119 -0.51 1.84 1.38
C MET A 119 -1.53 1.85 2.52
N THR A 120 -2.69 2.49 2.31
CA THR A 120 -3.65 2.81 3.38
C THR A 120 -4.48 1.61 3.83
N PHE A 121 -4.62 0.58 3.00
CA PHE A 121 -5.37 -0.63 3.32
C PHE A 121 -4.51 -1.88 3.49
N ARG A 122 -3.18 -1.78 3.39
CA ARG A 122 -2.25 -2.90 3.58
C ARG A 122 -1.68 -2.90 5.01
N PRO A 123 -2.13 -3.80 5.91
CA PRO A 123 -1.67 -3.77 7.30
C PRO A 123 -0.17 -3.98 7.47
N PHE A 124 0.44 -4.80 6.61
CA PHE A 124 1.87 -5.07 6.58
C PHE A 124 2.72 -3.89 6.06
N VAL A 125 2.07 -2.82 5.60
CA VAL A 125 2.71 -1.54 5.23
C VAL A 125 2.35 -0.46 6.25
N LEU A 126 1.04 -0.26 6.49
CA LEU A 126 0.55 0.83 7.34
C LEU A 126 0.92 0.62 8.82
N GLY A 127 0.81 -0.60 9.33
CA GLY A 127 1.21 -0.91 10.71
C GLY A 127 2.67 -0.55 10.99
N PRO A 128 3.64 -1.06 10.22
CA PRO A 128 5.04 -0.68 10.36
C PRO A 128 5.31 0.81 10.12
N ALA A 129 4.60 1.46 9.19
CA ALA A 129 4.73 2.91 8.96
C ALA A 129 4.32 3.72 10.21
N VAL A 130 3.25 3.33 10.90
CA VAL A 130 2.78 3.99 12.13
C VAL A 130 3.80 3.88 13.27
N GLU A 131 4.63 2.85 13.32
CA GLU A 131 5.67 2.74 14.36
C GLU A 131 6.67 3.89 14.34
N ILE A 132 6.90 4.52 13.17
CA ILE A 132 7.90 5.56 12.99
C ILE A 132 7.33 6.91 12.51
N ALA A 133 6.09 6.92 12.03
CA ALA A 133 5.48 8.08 11.37
C ALA A 133 3.97 8.22 11.65
N ALA A 134 3.52 7.81 12.86
CA ALA A 134 2.11 7.84 13.25
C ALA A 134 1.44 9.22 13.02
N ASP A 135 2.16 10.30 13.27
CA ASP A 135 1.71 11.69 13.20
C ASP A 135 1.86 12.31 11.81
N TRP A 136 2.41 11.59 10.83
CA TRP A 136 2.60 12.13 9.49
C TRP A 136 1.27 12.13 8.73
N PRO A 137 0.90 13.25 8.08
CA PRO A 137 -0.30 13.32 7.27
C PRO A 137 -0.14 12.51 5.98
N HIS A 138 -1.20 11.85 5.54
CA HIS A 138 -1.31 11.28 4.21
C HIS A 138 -1.85 12.36 3.23
N PRO A 139 -1.07 12.79 2.23
CA PRO A 139 -1.38 13.95 1.38
C PRO A 139 -2.77 13.95 0.73
N GLU A 140 -3.28 12.80 0.29
CA GLU A 140 -4.59 12.74 -0.38
C GLU A 140 -5.78 12.74 0.60
N THR A 141 -5.59 12.27 1.83
CA THR A 141 -6.70 12.12 2.80
C THR A 141 -6.69 13.19 3.87
N GLY A 142 -5.57 13.89 4.07
CA GLY A 142 -5.35 14.84 5.17
C GLY A 142 -5.21 14.20 6.56
N GLN A 143 -5.67 12.96 6.72
CA GLN A 143 -5.53 12.18 7.95
C GLN A 143 -4.09 11.74 8.21
N THR A 144 -3.73 11.61 9.49
CA THR A 144 -2.47 11.01 9.92
C THR A 144 -2.45 9.50 9.65
N LEU A 145 -1.25 8.93 9.52
CA LEU A 145 -1.10 7.47 9.37
C LEU A 145 -1.68 6.71 10.58
N GLY A 146 -1.58 7.27 11.79
CA GLY A 146 -2.19 6.70 12.99
C GLY A 146 -3.73 6.63 12.91
N GLU A 147 -4.37 7.70 12.42
CA GLU A 147 -5.82 7.71 12.21
C GLU A 147 -6.27 6.73 11.12
N LEU A 148 -5.50 6.62 10.03
CA LEU A 148 -5.76 5.63 8.98
C LEU A 148 -5.64 4.21 9.52
N TRP A 149 -4.64 3.95 10.37
CA TRP A 149 -4.42 2.64 10.98
C TRP A 149 -5.53 2.25 11.95
N GLU A 150 -5.95 3.17 12.81
CA GLU A 150 -7.07 2.94 13.72
C GLU A 150 -8.36 2.65 12.93
N ARG A 151 -8.57 3.40 11.84
CA ARG A 151 -9.71 3.17 10.95
C ARG A 151 -9.68 1.80 10.28
N LEU A 152 -8.51 1.36 9.78
CA LEU A 152 -8.34 0.04 9.16
C LEU A 152 -8.63 -1.10 10.14
N ARG A 153 -8.33 -0.92 11.43
CA ARG A 153 -8.50 -1.94 12.49
C ARG A 153 -9.89 -1.98 13.10
N SER A 154 -10.50 -0.81 13.28
CA SER A 154 -11.66 -0.62 14.17
C SER A 154 -12.82 0.14 13.51
N GLY A 155 -12.72 0.46 12.21
CA GLY A 155 -13.75 1.13 11.43
C GLY A 155 -15.04 0.33 11.31
N ASP A 156 -15.96 0.78 10.44
CA ASP A 156 -17.13 -0.02 10.09
C ASP A 156 -16.72 -1.27 9.29
N ASP A 157 -17.30 -2.41 9.66
CA ASP A 157 -16.97 -3.72 9.07
C ASP A 157 -17.62 -3.93 7.70
N GLY A 158 -18.45 -2.99 7.23
CA GLY A 158 -18.92 -2.94 5.86
C GLY A 158 -17.88 -2.35 4.89
N LEU A 159 -17.80 -2.93 3.69
CA LEU A 159 -17.13 -2.33 2.54
C LEU A 159 -17.98 -1.16 2.03
N LEU A 160 -17.42 0.04 1.97
CA LEU A 160 -18.03 1.15 1.24
C LEU A 160 -17.66 1.05 -0.23
N LEU A 161 -18.65 0.98 -1.12
CA LEU A 161 -18.45 0.92 -2.57
C LEU A 161 -19.00 2.20 -3.20
N LEU A 162 -18.16 2.90 -3.97
CA LEU A 162 -18.51 4.14 -4.65
C LEU A 162 -18.47 3.94 -6.17
N GLY A 163 -19.44 4.48 -6.90
CA GLY A 163 -19.35 4.60 -8.36
C GLY A 163 -19.47 3.31 -9.18
N ASP A 164 -20.02 2.23 -8.63
CA ASP A 164 -20.23 0.95 -9.34
C ASP A 164 -21.52 0.96 -10.17
N ASP A 165 -21.62 1.86 -11.15
CA ASP A 165 -22.86 2.14 -11.89
C ASP A 165 -23.48 0.90 -12.58
N ASN A 166 -22.64 -0.03 -13.03
CA ASN A 166 -23.06 -1.28 -13.69
C ASN A 166 -23.22 -2.48 -12.72
N GLY A 167 -22.98 -2.25 -11.42
CA GLY A 167 -23.05 -3.27 -10.37
C GLY A 167 -22.04 -4.42 -10.54
N VAL A 168 -20.96 -4.21 -11.29
CA VAL A 168 -20.00 -5.26 -11.64
C VAL A 168 -19.15 -5.63 -10.44
N VAL A 169 -18.66 -4.62 -9.72
CA VAL A 169 -17.82 -4.83 -8.53
C VAL A 169 -18.66 -5.45 -7.42
N ARG A 170 -19.85 -4.91 -7.15
CA ARG A 170 -20.78 -5.40 -6.14
C ARG A 170 -21.13 -6.87 -6.35
N ARG A 171 -21.54 -7.24 -7.58
CA ARG A 171 -21.92 -8.62 -7.90
C ARG A 171 -20.75 -9.57 -7.67
N TRP A 172 -19.59 -9.21 -8.18
CA TRP A 172 -18.40 -10.06 -8.08
C TRP A 172 -17.92 -10.21 -6.62
N VAL A 173 -17.86 -9.12 -5.84
CA VAL A 173 -17.51 -9.19 -4.41
C VAL A 173 -18.50 -10.05 -3.63
N GLY A 174 -19.80 -9.92 -3.90
CA GLY A 174 -20.84 -10.75 -3.27
C GLY A 174 -20.68 -12.26 -3.57
N GLU A 175 -20.18 -12.61 -4.76
CA GLU A 175 -19.89 -13.99 -5.14
C GLU A 175 -18.67 -14.57 -4.41
N ILE A 176 -17.58 -13.78 -4.29
CA ILE A 176 -16.31 -14.28 -3.73
C ILE A 176 -16.17 -14.11 -2.21
N ARG A 177 -16.94 -13.19 -1.61
CA ARG A 177 -16.84 -12.78 -0.20
C ARG A 177 -18.23 -12.48 0.37
N SER A 178 -19.11 -13.47 0.40
CA SER A 178 -20.49 -13.35 0.90
C SER A 178 -20.61 -12.88 2.36
N SER A 179 -19.53 -12.98 3.14
CA SER A 179 -19.46 -12.48 4.52
C SER A 179 -19.20 -10.98 4.63
N VAL A 180 -18.80 -10.31 3.54
CA VAL A 180 -18.53 -8.87 3.52
C VAL A 180 -19.80 -8.12 3.13
N THR A 181 -20.33 -7.32 4.05
CA THR A 181 -21.46 -6.43 3.77
C THR A 181 -21.01 -5.26 2.88
N ILE A 182 -21.72 -5.00 1.78
CA ILE A 182 -21.41 -3.92 0.83
C ILE A 182 -22.43 -2.79 0.98
N ASN A 183 -21.95 -1.62 1.38
CA ASN A 183 -22.73 -0.42 1.64
C ASN A 183 -22.50 0.63 0.55
N ASP A 184 -23.55 1.36 0.15
CA ASP A 184 -23.45 2.54 -0.75
C ASP A 184 -23.20 3.84 0.04
N ALA A 185 -23.51 3.83 1.34
CA ALA A 185 -23.27 4.92 2.26
C ALA A 185 -22.92 4.34 3.63
N SER A 186 -22.11 5.05 4.40
CA SER A 186 -21.70 4.60 5.73
C SER A 186 -21.86 5.72 6.75
N ALA A 187 -22.58 5.43 7.84
CA ALA A 187 -22.73 6.38 8.95
C ALA A 187 -21.47 6.43 9.84
N LYS A 188 -20.70 5.33 9.87
CA LYS A 188 -19.39 5.21 10.54
C LYS A 188 -18.31 5.14 9.48
N ALA A 189 -17.11 5.67 9.77
CA ALA A 189 -16.00 5.59 8.82
C ALA A 189 -15.64 4.12 8.49
N PRO A 190 -15.68 3.70 7.21
CA PRO A 190 -15.45 2.31 6.82
C PRO A 190 -13.99 1.90 6.98
N ARG A 191 -13.76 0.59 7.18
CA ARG A 191 -12.40 0.01 7.20
C ARG A 191 -11.75 -0.02 5.82
N LEU A 192 -12.57 -0.10 4.76
CA LEU A 192 -12.14 -0.04 3.37
C LEU A 192 -13.20 0.64 2.52
N THR A 193 -12.76 1.56 1.67
CA THR A 193 -13.54 2.11 0.56
C THR A 193 -12.97 1.57 -0.75
N ILE A 194 -13.83 1.06 -1.63
CA ILE A 194 -13.47 0.82 -3.04
C ILE A 194 -14.16 1.89 -3.88
N ASP A 195 -13.35 2.65 -4.62
CA ASP A 195 -13.85 3.54 -5.65
C ASP A 195 -13.81 2.82 -7.00
N ALA A 196 -15.00 2.47 -7.48
CA ALA A 196 -15.22 1.77 -8.72
C ALA A 196 -15.47 2.70 -9.91
N GLN A 197 -15.43 4.03 -9.75
CA GLN A 197 -15.61 4.94 -10.87
C GLN A 197 -14.59 4.64 -11.98
N PRO A 198 -15.03 4.62 -13.25
CA PRO A 198 -14.12 4.46 -14.37
C PRO A 198 -13.12 5.63 -14.41
N THR A 199 -11.95 5.36 -14.99
CA THR A 199 -10.68 6.13 -15.02
C THR A 199 -10.75 7.59 -15.52
N SER A 200 -11.89 8.29 -15.51
CA SER A 200 -12.05 9.63 -16.10
C SER A 200 -12.74 10.68 -15.21
N ALA A 201 -13.15 10.36 -13.99
CA ALA A 201 -13.70 11.37 -13.09
C ALA A 201 -12.64 11.73 -12.03
N GLN A 202 -11.94 12.84 -12.24
CA GLN A 202 -11.36 13.50 -11.07
C GLN A 202 -12.51 13.97 -10.17
N PRO A 203 -12.40 13.84 -8.84
CA PRO A 203 -13.36 14.48 -7.94
C PRO A 203 -13.46 15.95 -8.30
N GLY A 204 -14.69 16.46 -8.41
CA GLY A 204 -14.90 17.87 -8.75
C GLY A 204 -14.23 18.78 -7.72
N PRO A 205 -13.81 20.00 -8.08
CA PRO A 205 -13.30 20.95 -7.09
C PRO A 205 -14.36 21.20 -6.01
N GLY A 206 -14.14 20.66 -4.81
CA GLY A 206 -15.07 20.74 -3.67
C GLY A 206 -15.50 19.37 -3.10
N ASP A 207 -15.30 18.27 -3.84
CA ASP A 207 -15.55 16.93 -3.32
C ASP A 207 -14.41 16.54 -2.38
N THR A 208 -14.73 16.43 -1.09
CA THR A 208 -13.78 15.89 -0.12
C THR A 208 -13.61 14.40 -0.43
N PRO A 209 -12.38 13.91 -0.69
CA PRO A 209 -12.16 12.50 -0.89
C PRO A 209 -12.76 11.71 0.28
N PRO A 210 -13.42 10.57 0.02
CA PRO A 210 -13.93 9.74 1.11
C PRO A 210 -12.76 9.40 2.04
N SER A 211 -12.88 9.85 3.29
CA SER A 211 -11.81 9.71 4.27
C SER A 211 -11.55 8.22 4.59
N GLY A 212 -10.28 7.84 4.73
CA GLY A 212 -9.86 6.52 5.23
C GLY A 212 -9.11 5.65 4.23
N PRO A 213 -8.89 4.36 4.58
CA PRO A 213 -8.30 3.38 3.68
C PRO A 213 -9.12 3.23 2.40
N ARG A 214 -8.45 3.32 1.24
CA ARG A 214 -9.11 3.38 -0.07
C ARG A 214 -8.33 2.62 -1.13
N LEU A 215 -9.06 1.88 -1.95
CA LEU A 215 -8.60 1.35 -3.24
C LEU A 215 -9.37 2.05 -4.35
N ALA A 216 -8.69 2.82 -5.20
CA ALA A 216 -9.28 3.34 -6.43
C ALA A 216 -8.99 2.39 -7.59
N LEU A 217 -10.03 1.93 -8.29
CA LEU A 217 -9.86 1.01 -9.43
C LEU A 217 -9.22 1.69 -10.64
N SER A 218 -9.24 3.02 -10.71
CA SER A 218 -8.45 3.81 -11.67
C SER A 218 -6.94 3.59 -11.54
N ASP A 219 -6.48 3.07 -10.41
CA ASP A 219 -5.06 2.82 -10.10
C ASP A 219 -4.65 1.38 -10.42
N CYS A 220 -5.62 0.60 -10.92
CA CYS A 220 -5.46 -0.78 -11.30
C CYS A 220 -5.38 -0.91 -12.82
N ALA A 221 -4.58 -1.85 -13.31
CA ALA A 221 -4.68 -2.27 -14.70
C ALA A 221 -6.10 -2.85 -14.94
N PRO A 222 -6.78 -2.52 -16.05
CA PRO A 222 -8.15 -2.98 -16.34
C PRO A 222 -8.34 -4.51 -16.26
N GLU A 223 -7.31 -5.28 -16.55
CA GLU A 223 -7.31 -6.74 -16.50
C GLU A 223 -7.11 -7.31 -15.08
N HIS A 224 -6.61 -6.49 -14.14
CA HIS A 224 -6.18 -6.93 -12.81
C HIS A 224 -6.98 -6.34 -11.63
N TRP A 225 -8.01 -5.52 -11.89
CA TRP A 225 -8.80 -4.92 -10.81
C TRP A 225 -9.41 -5.96 -9.86
N ARG A 226 -9.83 -7.13 -10.37
CA ARG A 226 -10.38 -8.22 -9.55
C ARG A 226 -9.36 -8.72 -8.54
N ASP A 227 -8.14 -8.98 -9.01
CA ASP A 227 -7.07 -9.42 -8.13
C ASP A 227 -6.80 -8.37 -7.04
N GLU A 228 -6.73 -7.09 -7.41
CA GLU A 228 -6.49 -5.98 -6.46
C GLU A 228 -7.61 -5.86 -5.41
N VAL A 229 -8.87 -6.00 -5.83
CA VAL A 229 -10.01 -6.03 -4.90
C VAL A 229 -9.91 -7.24 -3.98
N LEU A 230 -9.63 -8.44 -4.49
CA LEU A 230 -9.45 -9.63 -3.66
C LEU A 230 -8.35 -9.43 -2.61
N ALA A 231 -7.21 -8.90 -3.03
CA ALA A 231 -6.08 -8.63 -2.14
C ALA A 231 -6.43 -7.57 -1.08
N ALA A 232 -7.18 -6.53 -1.45
CA ALA A 232 -7.66 -5.53 -0.49
C ALA A 232 -8.65 -6.15 0.51
N LEU A 233 -9.55 -7.02 0.05
CA LEU A 233 -10.46 -7.76 0.93
C LEU A 233 -9.69 -8.69 1.87
N ASP A 234 -8.66 -9.40 1.40
CA ASP A 234 -7.82 -10.27 2.24
C ASP A 234 -6.98 -9.48 3.25
N CYS A 235 -6.59 -8.25 2.92
CA CYS A 235 -5.95 -7.35 3.88
C CYS A 235 -6.87 -6.95 5.03
N VAL A 236 -8.16 -6.71 4.77
CA VAL A 236 -9.10 -6.15 5.75
C VAL A 236 -9.93 -7.23 6.46
N TRP A 237 -10.35 -8.24 5.72
CA TRP A 237 -11.15 -9.39 6.17
C TRP A 237 -10.48 -10.71 5.72
N PRO A 238 -9.38 -11.10 6.38
CA PRO A 238 -8.68 -12.35 6.06
C PRO A 238 -9.59 -13.57 6.29
N THR A 239 -9.49 -14.55 5.39
CA THR A 239 -10.31 -15.79 5.42
C THR A 239 -9.69 -16.92 6.25
N GLY A 240 -8.48 -16.73 6.80
CA GLY A 240 -7.75 -17.68 7.65
C GLY A 240 -7.52 -17.19 9.08
N PRO A 241 -6.96 -18.05 9.98
CA PRO A 241 -6.62 -17.65 11.35
C PRO A 241 -5.60 -16.51 11.36
N ARG A 242 -5.79 -15.55 12.30
CA ARG A 242 -4.91 -14.40 12.53
C ARG A 242 -3.68 -14.76 13.35
#